data_AF-A0A3Q1G8W1-F1
#
_entry.id   AF-A0A3Q1G8W1-F1
#
_cell.length_a   1.000
_cell.length_b   1.000
_cell.length_c   1.000
_cell.angle_alpha   90.00
_cell.angle_beta   90.00
_cell.angle_gamma   90.00
#
_symmetry.space_group_name_H-M   'P 1'
#
loop_
_entity.id
_entity.type
_entity.pdbx_description
1 polymer ?
#
loop_
_entity_poly.entity_id
_entity_poly.type
_entity_poly.pdbx_seq_one_letter_code
_entity_poly.pdbx_strand_id
1 'polypeptide(L)'
;LRVFDDTHHLGRYSRQQELKQREEDYRWHVYVEGLPHCIEAKDPSSLPCEVRFSFTKTTEFAFTASTGLTELALKGLTLSKKQWTSIDAISRVFCNKRTPISEYAQKHWKEDAFFGYQYLNGVNPILIRRCKVLPRNFPITVDKIFLHSHCKLTDEMQKGNIYLCDYKRLDGLEANTINGKKQYLMAPLVLTSFVLHLQLKQNPADDNPIFYPTDSEYDWLMAKIFVRSADFSEHQLNVHLLRTHLLAEVFAVSLLRNVPMIHPLYKVTAADEPQSFGVHLFTLLNGAEDVPNYYYRDDGLKLWDGILGHYYKSDAEVQQDTELQKWTSDIFEHGFLSQANTGIPQSLTTVAKMVKFVTMVIFTGSGQHSAVNTGQVRWPNLLLGLGGNYFFTQGQSSFYDCSHQVALGQYPEDHFSEEVPCKMIQSFQGELEVLTAVIKARNKGLEVPYTYMDPKEVENSVAI
;
A
#
# COMPACT_ATOMS: atom_id res chain seq x y z
N LEU A 1 -17.04 3.96 -26.08
CA LEU A 1 -17.26 2.96 -27.17
C LEU A 1 -16.19 1.88 -27.10
N ARG A 2 -16.58 0.61 -27.06
CA ARG A 2 -15.66 -0.53 -27.17
C ARG A 2 -15.29 -0.79 -28.63
N VAL A 3 -14.29 -1.64 -28.87
CA VAL A 3 -13.77 -1.93 -30.22
C VAL A 3 -14.85 -2.40 -31.22
N PHE A 4 -15.86 -3.15 -30.77
CA PHE A 4 -16.93 -3.68 -31.60
C PHE A 4 -18.17 -2.76 -31.69
N ASP A 5 -18.32 -1.78 -30.80
CA ASP A 5 -19.36 -0.74 -30.92
C ASP A 5 -19.02 0.27 -32.04
N ASP A 6 -17.73 0.45 -32.31
CA ASP A 6 -17.22 1.37 -33.33
C ASP A 6 -17.39 0.76 -34.73
N THR A 7 -18.42 1.20 -35.46
CA THR A 7 -18.72 0.76 -36.83
C THR A 7 -18.23 1.74 -37.89
N HIS A 8 -17.79 2.95 -37.51
CA HIS A 8 -17.46 3.99 -38.46
C HIS A 8 -15.99 3.94 -38.87
N HIS A 9 -15.71 3.95 -40.17
CA HIS A 9 -14.35 3.79 -40.70
C HIS A 9 -13.35 4.81 -40.15
N LEU A 10 -13.75 6.08 -39.98
CA LEU A 10 -12.90 7.11 -39.36
C LEU A 10 -12.64 6.87 -37.86
N GLY A 11 -13.62 6.32 -37.12
CA GLY A 11 -13.45 6.01 -35.69
C GLY A 11 -12.42 4.91 -35.50
N ARG A 12 -12.60 3.79 -36.22
CA ARG A 12 -11.64 2.69 -36.30
C ARG A 12 -10.24 3.14 -36.71
N TYR A 13 -10.12 4.02 -37.71
CA TYR A 13 -8.84 4.55 -38.15
C TYR A 13 -8.17 5.40 -37.05
N SER A 14 -8.90 6.36 -36.46
CA SER A 14 -8.39 7.21 -35.39
C SER A 14 -7.90 6.40 -34.20
N ARG A 15 -8.70 5.41 -33.77
CA ARG A 15 -8.40 4.44 -32.72
C ARG A 15 -7.13 3.64 -32.99
N GLN A 16 -6.94 3.18 -34.23
CA GLN A 16 -5.74 2.44 -34.63
C GLN A 16 -4.49 3.32 -34.65
N GLN A 17 -4.60 4.58 -35.09
CA GLN A 17 -3.46 5.52 -35.05
C GLN A 17 -3.10 5.89 -33.60
N GLU A 18 -4.10 6.13 -32.75
CA GLU A 18 -3.91 6.41 -31.32
C GLU A 18 -3.14 5.28 -30.62
N LEU A 19 -3.63 4.03 -30.73
CA LEU A 19 -2.98 2.88 -30.10
C LEU A 19 -1.56 2.64 -30.66
N LYS A 20 -1.35 2.82 -31.98
CA LYS A 20 -0.01 2.69 -32.56
C LYS A 20 0.95 3.74 -32.00
N GLN A 21 0.53 5.00 -31.90
CA GLN A 21 1.34 6.07 -31.32
C GLN A 21 1.67 5.77 -29.86
N ARG A 22 0.69 5.31 -29.07
CA ARG A 22 0.92 4.94 -27.66
C ARG A 22 1.77 3.69 -27.47
N GLU A 23 1.74 2.71 -28.38
CA GLU A 23 2.68 1.59 -28.38
C GLU A 23 4.14 2.04 -28.57
N GLU A 24 4.38 3.16 -29.27
CA GLU A 24 5.69 3.81 -29.48
C GLU A 24 6.11 4.71 -28.29
N ASP A 25 5.17 5.48 -27.72
CA ASP A 25 5.43 6.43 -26.61
C ASP A 25 5.58 5.75 -25.23
N TYR A 26 4.75 4.76 -24.93
CA TYR A 26 4.70 4.09 -23.63
C TYR A 26 5.34 2.71 -23.72
N ARG A 27 6.67 2.61 -23.68
CA ARG A 27 7.39 1.33 -23.84
C ARG A 27 7.76 0.69 -22.50
N TRP A 28 7.79 -0.63 -22.45
CA TRP A 28 8.19 -1.40 -21.26
C TRP A 28 9.72 -1.48 -21.13
N HIS A 29 10.21 -1.37 -19.89
CA HIS A 29 11.62 -1.51 -19.54
C HIS A 29 11.82 -2.47 -18.36
N VAL A 30 12.85 -3.30 -18.44
CA VAL A 30 13.26 -4.21 -17.37
C VAL A 30 14.28 -3.49 -16.49
N TYR A 31 13.84 -2.93 -15.36
CA TYR A 31 14.72 -2.24 -14.41
C TYR A 31 15.71 -3.22 -13.75
N VAL A 32 15.20 -4.33 -13.20
CA VAL A 32 15.96 -5.43 -12.58
C VAL A 32 15.22 -6.75 -12.86
N GLU A 33 15.96 -7.82 -13.14
CA GLU A 33 15.39 -9.15 -13.35
C GLU A 33 14.60 -9.64 -12.12
N GLY A 34 13.42 -10.23 -12.36
CA GLY A 34 12.52 -10.68 -11.31
C GLY A 34 11.63 -9.58 -10.71
N LEU A 35 11.89 -8.30 -11.03
CA LEU A 35 10.90 -7.24 -10.88
C LEU A 35 10.07 -7.09 -12.16
N PRO A 36 8.74 -7.00 -12.04
CA PRO A 36 7.84 -6.40 -13.00
C PRO A 36 8.36 -5.12 -13.66
N HIS A 37 8.01 -5.00 -14.93
CA HIS A 37 8.59 -4.00 -15.82
C HIS A 37 8.01 -2.61 -15.51
N CYS A 38 8.81 -1.58 -15.75
CA CYS A 38 8.45 -0.18 -15.59
C CYS A 38 8.35 0.51 -16.97
N ILE A 39 8.01 1.79 -17.00
CA ILE A 39 8.08 2.62 -18.21
C ILE A 39 9.54 2.85 -18.65
N GLU A 40 9.79 2.83 -19.96
CA GLU A 40 11.08 3.18 -20.56
C GLU A 40 11.29 4.70 -20.59
N ALA A 41 11.80 5.25 -19.49
CA ALA A 41 12.18 6.64 -19.35
C ALA A 41 13.64 6.77 -18.89
N LYS A 42 14.35 7.81 -19.34
CA LYS A 42 15.71 8.14 -18.86
C LYS A 42 15.67 8.95 -17.57
N ASP A 43 14.70 9.84 -17.50
CA ASP A 43 14.43 10.78 -16.41
C ASP A 43 12.99 11.34 -16.54
N PRO A 44 12.42 11.99 -15.52
CA PRO A 44 11.04 12.48 -15.57
C PRO A 44 10.73 13.47 -16.71
N SER A 45 11.73 14.17 -17.27
CA SER A 45 11.55 15.07 -18.42
C SER A 45 11.52 14.34 -19.78
N SER A 46 11.80 13.04 -19.80
CA SER A 46 11.71 12.18 -20.99
C SER A 46 10.36 11.48 -21.16
N LEU A 47 9.51 11.46 -20.14
CA LEU A 47 8.13 10.93 -20.20
C LEU A 47 7.24 11.74 -21.19
N PRO A 48 6.17 11.17 -21.76
CA PRO A 48 5.15 11.94 -22.49
C PRO A 48 4.59 13.08 -21.62
N CYS A 49 4.21 14.22 -22.21
CA CYS A 49 3.90 15.43 -21.43
C CYS A 49 2.61 15.31 -20.60
N GLU A 50 1.67 14.50 -21.06
CA GLU A 50 0.39 14.17 -20.44
C GLU A 50 0.51 13.34 -19.14
N VAL A 51 1.65 12.71 -18.89
CA VAL A 51 1.91 11.90 -17.67
C VAL A 51 2.97 12.52 -16.74
N ARG A 52 3.46 13.72 -17.06
CA ARG A 52 4.36 14.47 -16.17
C ARG A 52 3.56 15.17 -15.07
N PHE A 53 4.21 15.39 -13.93
CA PHE A 53 3.69 16.33 -12.93
C PHE A 53 3.48 17.72 -13.54
N SER A 54 2.39 18.36 -13.13
CA SER A 54 2.16 19.78 -13.41
C SER A 54 3.32 20.63 -12.87
N PHE A 55 3.50 21.84 -13.41
CA PHE A 55 4.50 22.79 -12.92
C PHE A 55 4.32 23.07 -11.42
N THR A 56 3.07 23.19 -10.96
CA THR A 56 2.75 23.45 -9.55
C THR A 56 3.15 22.27 -8.66
N LYS A 57 2.78 21.04 -9.02
CA LYS A 57 3.12 19.83 -8.26
C LYS A 57 4.63 19.59 -8.22
N THR A 58 5.32 19.82 -9.33
CA THR A 58 6.80 19.76 -9.42
C THR A 58 7.46 20.78 -8.49
N THR A 59 6.97 22.02 -8.52
CA THR A 59 7.49 23.13 -7.68
C THR A 59 7.22 22.88 -6.20
N GLU A 60 6.02 22.42 -5.87
CA GLU A 60 5.63 22.08 -4.51
C GLU A 60 6.49 20.93 -3.98
N PHE A 61 6.58 19.80 -4.68
CA PHE A 61 7.40 18.66 -4.27
C PHE A 61 8.87 19.06 -4.03
N ALA A 62 9.46 19.87 -4.92
CA ALA A 62 10.84 20.36 -4.77
C ALA A 62 11.00 21.32 -3.57
N PHE A 63 10.10 22.29 -3.41
CA PHE A 63 10.12 23.24 -2.29
C PHE A 63 9.97 22.52 -0.94
N THR A 64 9.00 21.62 -0.88
CA THR A 64 8.69 20.73 0.23
C THR A 64 9.89 19.87 0.62
N ALA A 65 10.52 19.21 -0.35
CA ALA A 65 11.71 18.42 -0.11
C ALA A 65 12.89 19.27 0.44
N SER A 66 13.12 20.44 -0.17
CA SER A 66 14.17 21.37 0.26
C SER A 66 13.95 21.89 1.69
N THR A 67 12.69 22.11 2.08
CA THR A 67 12.31 22.59 3.42
C THR A 67 12.61 21.54 4.48
N GLY A 68 12.23 20.28 4.25
CA GLY A 68 12.48 19.19 5.20
C GLY A 68 13.97 18.91 5.41
N LEU A 69 14.75 18.92 4.32
CA LEU A 69 16.21 18.80 4.36
C LEU A 69 16.87 19.96 5.13
N THR A 70 16.40 21.19 4.89
CA THR A 70 16.91 22.39 5.58
C THR A 70 16.61 22.35 7.07
N GLU A 71 15.40 21.92 7.46
CA GLU A 71 15.02 21.75 8.87
C GLU A 71 15.92 20.75 9.60
N LEU A 72 16.15 19.57 8.99
CA LEU A 72 17.04 18.56 9.54
C LEU A 72 18.51 19.03 9.60
N ALA A 73 18.95 19.85 8.64
CA ALA A 73 20.29 20.42 8.62
C ALA A 73 20.48 21.47 9.73
N LEU A 74 19.50 22.36 9.95
CA LEU A 74 19.50 23.34 11.04
C LEU A 74 19.48 22.67 12.42
N LYS A 75 18.82 21.51 12.56
CA LYS A 75 18.87 20.67 13.76
C LYS A 75 20.19 19.90 13.93
N GLY A 76 21.10 19.94 12.94
CA GLY A 76 22.36 19.20 12.92
C GLY A 76 22.20 17.69 12.75
N LEU A 77 21.10 17.22 12.18
CA LEU A 77 20.72 15.80 12.12
C LEU A 77 21.10 15.11 10.79
N THR A 78 21.04 15.81 9.65
CA THR A 78 21.20 15.22 8.29
C THR A 78 22.46 14.36 8.10
N LEU A 79 23.58 14.76 8.70
CA LEU A 79 24.88 14.07 8.56
C LEU A 79 25.49 13.66 9.91
N SER A 80 24.67 13.60 10.97
CA SER A 80 25.17 13.24 12.31
C SER A 80 25.64 11.79 12.35
N LYS A 81 26.92 11.60 12.69
CA LYS A 81 27.52 10.29 13.02
C LYS A 81 27.55 10.02 14.53
N LYS A 82 26.97 10.91 15.34
CA LYS A 82 26.94 10.78 16.81
C LYS A 82 25.87 9.78 17.23
N GLN A 83 26.20 8.89 18.17
CA GLN A 83 25.21 8.03 18.81
C GLN A 83 24.31 8.86 19.73
N TRP A 84 23.01 8.54 19.74
CA TRP A 84 22.04 9.14 20.66
C TRP A 84 22.28 8.63 22.08
N THR A 85 22.19 9.51 23.08
CA THR A 85 22.44 9.19 24.50
C THR A 85 21.22 8.69 25.26
N SER A 86 20.01 8.93 24.73
CA SER A 86 18.76 8.35 25.20
C SER A 86 17.82 8.15 24.00
N ILE A 87 16.95 7.16 24.09
CA ILE A 87 15.82 6.94 23.17
C ILE A 87 14.85 8.13 23.18
N ASP A 88 14.70 8.84 24.31
CA ASP A 88 13.83 10.01 24.42
C ASP A 88 14.32 11.18 23.56
N ALA A 89 15.61 11.23 23.24
CA ALA A 89 16.17 12.28 22.40
C ALA A 89 15.64 12.21 20.95
N ILE A 90 15.10 11.07 20.52
CA ILE A 90 14.37 10.89 19.25
C ILE A 90 13.20 11.87 19.14
N SER A 91 12.59 12.28 20.25
CA SER A 91 11.53 13.31 20.30
C SER A 91 11.92 14.65 19.63
N ARG A 92 13.22 14.97 19.61
CA ARG A 92 13.76 16.20 19.00
C ARG A 92 13.68 16.20 17.49
N VAL A 93 13.58 15.02 16.86
CA VAL A 93 13.40 14.89 15.41
C VAL A 93 12.01 15.39 15.00
N PHE A 94 10.98 15.04 15.79
CA PHE A 94 9.57 15.34 15.53
C PHE A 94 9.06 16.67 16.10
N CYS A 95 9.93 17.52 16.68
CA CYS A 95 9.49 18.66 17.49
C CYS A 95 8.60 19.70 16.79
N ASN A 96 8.66 19.79 15.45
CA ASN A 96 7.96 20.81 14.66
C ASN A 96 6.75 20.30 13.87
N LYS A 97 6.54 18.99 13.80
CA LYS A 97 5.44 18.34 13.03
C LYS A 97 4.77 17.28 13.87
N ARG A 98 3.96 17.71 14.84
CA ARG A 98 3.22 16.82 15.74
C ARG A 98 1.77 16.70 15.29
N THR A 99 1.34 15.47 15.04
CA THR A 99 -0.07 15.09 14.91
C THR A 99 -0.54 14.43 16.22
N PRO A 100 -1.86 14.42 16.54
CA PRO A 100 -2.37 13.73 17.73
C PRO A 100 -1.95 12.27 17.81
N ILE A 101 -1.92 11.57 16.66
CA ILE A 101 -1.47 10.17 16.54
C ILE A 101 0.04 10.05 16.86
N SER A 102 0.87 10.99 16.40
CA SER A 102 2.30 10.97 16.71
C SER A 102 2.61 11.25 18.19
N GLU A 103 1.83 12.11 18.85
CA GLU A 103 1.95 12.36 20.28
C GLU A 103 1.44 11.19 21.12
N TYR A 104 0.39 10.51 20.65
CA TYR A 104 -0.08 9.25 21.23
C TYR A 104 1.01 8.18 21.12
N ALA A 105 1.52 7.91 19.92
CA ALA A 105 2.58 6.94 19.71
C ALA A 105 3.82 7.21 20.58
N GLN A 106 4.24 8.48 20.72
CA GLN A 106 5.37 8.85 21.57
C GLN A 106 5.15 8.51 23.07
N LYS A 107 3.90 8.51 23.55
CA LYS A 107 3.56 8.11 24.93
C LYS A 107 3.43 6.59 25.07
N HIS A 108 2.77 5.95 24.09
CA HIS A 108 2.28 4.58 24.19
C HIS A 108 3.16 3.52 23.47
N TRP A 109 4.25 3.90 22.78
CA TRP A 109 5.09 2.95 22.00
C TRP A 109 5.65 1.75 22.78
N LYS A 110 5.80 1.87 24.10
CA LYS A 110 6.24 0.77 24.98
C LYS A 110 5.14 -0.27 25.25
N GLU A 111 3.87 0.10 25.10
CA GLU A 111 2.71 -0.71 25.52
C GLU A 111 2.40 -1.85 24.55
N ASP A 112 2.14 -3.04 25.08
CA ASP A 112 1.86 -4.22 24.27
C ASP A 112 0.54 -4.10 23.51
N ALA A 113 -0.49 -3.50 24.11
CA ALA A 113 -1.77 -3.23 23.45
C ALA A 113 -1.60 -2.32 22.23
N PHE A 114 -0.82 -1.25 22.34
CA PHE A 114 -0.54 -0.34 21.23
C PHE A 114 0.40 -0.96 20.17
N PHE A 115 1.29 -1.85 20.58
CA PHE A 115 2.07 -2.68 19.66
C PHE A 115 1.15 -3.64 18.88
N GLY A 116 0.23 -4.34 19.54
CA GLY A 116 -0.78 -5.18 18.89
C GLY A 116 -1.69 -4.42 17.94
N TYR A 117 -2.18 -3.25 18.37
CA TYR A 117 -3.09 -2.38 17.61
C TYR A 117 -2.55 -2.00 16.22
N GLN A 118 -1.25 -1.72 16.11
CA GLN A 118 -0.62 -1.33 14.85
C GLN A 118 -0.69 -2.40 13.75
N TYR A 119 -0.90 -3.67 14.11
CA TYR A 119 -1.11 -4.74 13.11
C TYR A 119 -2.48 -4.72 12.46
N LEU A 120 -3.47 -4.05 13.06
CA LEU A 120 -4.81 -3.88 12.50
C LEU A 120 -4.98 -2.50 11.86
N ASN A 121 -4.45 -1.46 12.51
CA ASN A 121 -4.78 -0.06 12.24
C ASN A 121 -3.54 0.87 12.14
N GLY A 122 -2.33 0.30 12.04
CA GLY A 122 -1.07 1.04 11.83
C GLY A 122 -0.68 1.18 10.35
N VAL A 123 0.61 1.40 10.06
CA VAL A 123 1.13 1.53 8.67
C VAL A 123 1.07 0.25 7.84
N ASN A 124 1.14 -0.91 8.50
CA ASN A 124 1.16 -2.23 7.85
C ASN A 124 0.02 -3.12 8.36
N PRO A 125 -1.24 -2.81 8.01
CA PRO A 125 -2.41 -3.55 8.48
C PRO A 125 -2.59 -4.89 7.75
N ILE A 126 -1.57 -5.42 7.06
CA ILE A 126 -1.72 -6.43 5.99
C ILE A 126 -1.09 -7.78 6.33
N LEU A 127 -0.05 -7.78 7.17
CA LEU A 127 0.71 -9.00 7.45
C LEU A 127 -0.01 -9.98 8.41
N ILE A 128 -0.89 -9.46 9.27
CA ILE A 128 -1.58 -10.23 10.30
C ILE A 128 -2.57 -11.24 9.72
N ARG A 129 -2.52 -12.49 10.18
CA ARG A 129 -3.38 -13.59 9.71
C ARG A 129 -3.81 -14.48 10.87
N ARG A 130 -5.04 -15.01 10.83
CA ARG A 130 -5.52 -15.95 11.86
C ARG A 130 -4.66 -17.22 11.88
N CYS A 131 -4.11 -17.55 13.04
CA CYS A 131 -3.24 -18.71 13.26
C CYS A 131 -4.07 -19.94 13.67
N LYS A 132 -4.40 -20.79 12.69
CA LYS A 132 -5.10 -22.07 12.94
C LYS A 132 -4.17 -23.18 13.43
N VAL A 133 -2.89 -23.13 13.07
CA VAL A 133 -1.85 -24.11 13.41
C VAL A 133 -0.53 -23.35 13.60
N LEU A 134 0.24 -23.66 14.65
CA LEU A 134 1.53 -23.02 14.88
C LEU A 134 2.55 -23.46 13.80
N PRO A 135 3.39 -22.54 13.28
CA PRO A 135 4.52 -22.91 12.42
C PRO A 135 5.44 -23.90 13.13
N ARG A 136 5.93 -24.93 12.41
CA ARG A 136 6.87 -25.92 12.98
C ARG A 136 8.17 -25.30 13.48
N ASN A 137 8.56 -24.16 12.88
CA ASN A 137 9.72 -23.36 13.23
C ASN A 137 9.43 -22.29 14.30
N PHE A 138 8.29 -22.38 15.00
CA PHE A 138 7.95 -21.53 16.15
C PHE A 138 7.49 -22.41 17.34
N PRO A 139 8.42 -23.08 18.06
CA PRO A 139 8.13 -24.12 19.04
C PRO A 139 7.68 -23.55 20.40
N ILE A 140 6.57 -22.82 20.41
CA ILE A 140 5.92 -22.34 21.63
C ILE A 140 5.35 -23.55 22.39
N THR A 141 5.72 -23.70 23.66
CA THR A 141 5.15 -24.74 24.53
C THR A 141 3.68 -24.44 24.82
N VAL A 142 2.78 -25.30 24.33
CA VAL A 142 1.31 -25.13 24.42
C VAL A 142 0.80 -25.04 25.87
N ASP A 143 1.53 -25.65 26.82
CA ASP A 143 1.19 -25.68 28.25
C ASP A 143 1.58 -24.41 29.03
N LYS A 144 2.25 -23.43 28.40
CA LYS A 144 2.49 -22.12 29.05
C LYS A 144 1.16 -21.37 29.15
N ILE A 145 0.69 -21.23 30.39
CA ILE A 145 -0.61 -20.65 30.75
C ILE A 145 -0.77 -19.27 30.11
N PHE A 146 -1.88 -19.07 29.42
CA PHE A 146 -2.22 -17.83 28.75
C PHE A 146 -2.43 -16.74 29.81
N LEU A 147 -1.49 -15.78 29.87
CA LEU A 147 -1.26 -14.83 30.98
C LEU A 147 -2.46 -13.98 31.43
N HIS A 148 -3.57 -14.00 30.69
CA HIS A 148 -4.74 -13.15 30.95
C HIS A 148 -6.10 -13.90 30.94
N SER A 149 -6.17 -15.18 30.54
CA SER A 149 -7.48 -15.84 30.29
C SER A 149 -7.70 -17.21 30.94
N HIS A 150 -6.69 -17.78 31.62
CA HIS A 150 -6.69 -19.16 32.15
C HIS A 150 -7.00 -20.27 31.11
N CYS A 151 -7.14 -19.94 29.83
CA CYS A 151 -7.40 -20.88 28.74
C CYS A 151 -6.09 -21.46 28.17
N LYS A 152 -6.14 -22.57 27.44
CA LYS A 152 -4.97 -23.08 26.71
C LYS A 152 -4.82 -22.36 25.37
N LEU A 153 -3.59 -22.26 24.87
CA LEU A 153 -3.30 -21.66 23.57
C LEU A 153 -4.08 -22.36 22.44
N THR A 154 -4.20 -23.69 22.48
CA THR A 154 -5.00 -24.48 21.54
C THR A 154 -6.45 -24.04 21.45
N ASP A 155 -7.04 -23.68 22.59
CA ASP A 155 -8.47 -23.40 22.70
C ASP A 155 -8.75 -22.01 22.09
N GLU A 156 -7.87 -21.04 22.33
CA GLU A 156 -7.93 -19.72 21.70
C GLU A 156 -7.64 -19.79 20.18
N MET A 157 -6.74 -20.67 19.74
CA MET A 157 -6.52 -20.93 18.31
C MET A 157 -7.75 -21.55 17.65
N GLN A 158 -8.44 -22.50 18.31
CA GLN A 158 -9.69 -23.09 17.83
C GLN A 158 -10.84 -22.07 17.78
N LYS A 159 -10.94 -21.16 18.76
CA LYS A 159 -11.86 -20.01 18.74
C LYS A 159 -11.53 -18.98 17.65
N GLY A 160 -10.33 -19.03 17.07
CA GLY A 160 -9.87 -18.07 16.07
C GLY A 160 -9.38 -16.73 16.62
N ASN A 161 -9.05 -16.67 17.91
CA ASN A 161 -8.61 -15.46 18.63
C ASN A 161 -7.09 -15.21 18.53
N ILE A 162 -6.35 -16.14 17.92
CA ILE A 162 -4.89 -16.06 17.77
C ILE A 162 -4.52 -15.73 16.33
N TYR A 163 -3.56 -14.83 16.19
CA TYR A 163 -3.02 -14.34 14.93
C TYR A 163 -1.50 -14.49 14.89
N LEU A 164 -0.97 -14.56 13.69
CA LEU A 164 0.45 -14.67 13.38
C LEU A 164 0.85 -13.57 12.39
N CYS A 165 1.97 -12.90 12.66
CA CYS A 165 2.71 -12.12 11.68
C CYS A 165 4.05 -12.84 11.42
N ASP A 166 4.35 -13.13 10.16
CA ASP A 166 5.51 -13.93 9.74
C ASP A 166 6.35 -13.14 8.73
N TYR A 167 7.55 -12.73 9.13
CA TYR A 167 8.47 -11.90 8.35
C TYR A 167 9.52 -12.72 7.59
N LYS A 168 9.27 -14.01 7.31
CA LYS A 168 10.20 -14.90 6.58
C LYS A 168 10.78 -14.37 5.26
N ARG A 169 10.14 -13.38 4.62
CA ARG A 169 10.69 -12.72 3.41
C ARG A 169 11.99 -11.97 3.67
N LEU A 170 12.28 -11.63 4.92
CA LEU A 170 13.53 -10.98 5.33
C LEU A 170 14.62 -12.00 5.70
N ASP A 171 14.32 -13.30 5.72
CA ASP A 171 15.28 -14.34 6.11
C ASP A 171 16.33 -14.53 5.01
N GLY A 172 17.61 -14.55 5.41
CA GLY A 172 18.74 -14.65 4.49
C GLY A 172 19.03 -13.41 3.62
N LEU A 173 18.29 -12.29 3.75
CA LEU A 173 18.59 -11.06 3.01
C LEU A 173 19.88 -10.39 3.50
N GLU A 174 20.67 -9.84 2.57
CA GLU A 174 21.87 -9.09 2.94
C GLU A 174 21.52 -7.69 3.47
N ALA A 175 21.93 -7.40 4.71
CA ALA A 175 21.82 -6.08 5.31
C ALA A 175 22.87 -5.09 4.78
N ASN A 176 22.46 -3.82 4.64
CA ASN A 176 23.28 -2.73 4.11
C ASN A 176 24.51 -2.40 5.01
N THR A 177 25.47 -1.62 4.48
CA THR A 177 26.60 -1.06 5.23
C THR A 177 26.54 0.47 5.19
N ILE A 178 26.37 1.10 6.35
CA ILE A 178 26.18 2.55 6.48
C ILE A 178 27.32 3.13 7.31
N ASN A 179 28.00 4.16 6.80
CA ASN A 179 29.19 4.75 7.44
C ASN A 179 30.29 3.72 7.81
N GLY A 180 30.47 2.68 6.98
CA GLY A 180 31.42 1.59 7.25
C GLY A 180 30.98 0.59 8.33
N LYS A 181 29.77 0.71 8.88
CA LYS A 181 29.19 -0.23 9.84
C LYS A 181 28.17 -1.13 9.15
N LYS A 182 28.34 -2.45 9.27
CA LYS A 182 27.34 -3.44 8.83
C LYS A 182 26.07 -3.26 9.65
N GLN A 183 24.92 -3.19 8.98
CA GLN A 183 23.60 -3.21 9.61
C GLN A 183 23.10 -4.65 9.73
N TYR A 184 21.96 -4.84 10.38
CA TYR A 184 21.38 -6.17 10.63
C TYR A 184 19.90 -6.16 10.28
N LEU A 185 19.40 -7.30 9.77
CA LEU A 185 17.99 -7.56 9.53
C LEU A 185 17.57 -8.75 10.38
N MET A 186 16.29 -8.78 10.76
CA MET A 186 15.65 -9.88 11.48
C MET A 186 14.46 -10.36 10.68
N ALA A 187 14.11 -11.64 10.80
CA ALA A 187 12.97 -12.25 10.11
C ALA A 187 11.99 -12.86 11.14
N PRO A 188 11.37 -12.03 12.00
CA PRO A 188 10.65 -12.52 13.17
C PRO A 188 9.35 -13.27 12.87
N LEU A 189 8.91 -14.02 13.88
CA LEU A 189 7.60 -14.63 14.00
C LEU A 189 6.93 -14.03 15.23
N VAL A 190 5.71 -13.51 15.10
CA VAL A 190 4.99 -12.83 16.19
C VAL A 190 3.62 -13.47 16.37
N LEU A 191 3.38 -14.08 17.53
CA LEU A 191 2.09 -14.63 17.89
C LEU A 191 1.33 -13.64 18.78
N THR A 192 0.11 -13.30 18.37
CA THR A 192 -0.68 -12.25 19.00
C THR A 192 -2.14 -12.64 19.13
N SER A 193 -2.71 -12.50 20.34
CA SER A 193 -4.11 -12.08 20.47
C SER A 193 -4.15 -10.55 20.51
N PHE A 194 -3.33 -9.94 21.38
CA PHE A 194 -2.77 -8.59 21.20
C PHE A 194 -1.29 -8.41 21.60
N VAL A 195 -0.61 -9.45 22.12
CA VAL A 195 0.79 -9.90 21.85
C VAL A 195 1.20 -10.85 22.98
N LEU A 196 1.81 -11.99 22.64
CA LEU A 196 2.05 -13.08 23.60
C LEU A 196 3.44 -13.71 23.49
N HIS A 197 3.95 -13.88 22.27
CA HIS A 197 5.22 -14.56 22.01
C HIS A 197 5.86 -14.00 20.74
N LEU A 198 7.18 -13.83 20.72
CA LEU A 198 7.91 -13.54 19.48
C LEU A 198 9.25 -14.29 19.42
N GLN A 199 9.70 -14.62 18.21
CA GLN A 199 11.01 -15.20 17.91
C GLN A 199 11.67 -14.34 16.82
N LEU A 200 12.96 -14.01 16.93
CA LEU A 200 13.57 -12.96 16.08
C LEU A 200 14.10 -13.47 14.72
N LYS A 201 14.50 -14.75 14.64
CA LYS A 201 14.90 -15.43 13.39
C LYS A 201 13.93 -16.56 13.07
N GLN A 202 13.89 -16.99 11.81
CA GLN A 202 12.99 -18.07 11.37
C GLN A 202 13.34 -19.45 11.97
N ASN A 203 14.61 -19.75 12.24
CA ASN A 203 15.05 -21.06 12.71
C ASN A 203 15.23 -21.08 14.24
N PRO A 204 14.56 -21.97 14.99
CA PRO A 204 14.77 -22.13 16.43
C PRO A 204 16.21 -22.57 16.73
N ALA A 205 16.84 -21.93 17.71
CA ALA A 205 18.19 -22.22 18.18
C ALA A 205 18.40 -21.64 19.58
N ASP A 206 19.44 -22.09 20.30
CA ASP A 206 19.78 -21.58 21.63
C ASP A 206 20.12 -20.07 21.61
N ASP A 207 20.60 -19.55 20.48
CA ASP A 207 20.87 -18.12 20.23
C ASP A 207 19.68 -17.35 19.60
N ASN A 208 18.52 -18.01 19.46
CA ASN A 208 17.27 -17.43 18.97
C ASN A 208 16.11 -17.83 19.90
N PRO A 209 16.09 -17.32 21.15
CA PRO A 209 15.04 -17.63 22.10
C PRO A 209 13.68 -17.08 21.65
N ILE A 210 12.62 -17.69 22.18
CA ILE A 210 11.28 -17.08 22.17
C ILE A 210 11.23 -16.09 23.32
N PHE A 211 10.86 -14.84 23.05
CA PHE A 211 10.68 -13.79 24.04
C PHE A 211 9.21 -13.69 24.47
N TYR A 212 8.99 -13.32 25.72
CA TYR A 212 7.70 -13.22 26.40
C TYR A 212 7.53 -11.83 27.04
N PRO A 213 6.29 -11.32 27.20
CA PRO A 213 6.01 -10.11 27.99
C PRO A 213 6.46 -10.18 29.47
N THR A 214 6.76 -11.38 29.97
CA THR A 214 7.26 -11.64 31.33
C THR A 214 8.78 -11.65 31.45
N ASP A 215 9.51 -11.48 30.36
CA ASP A 215 10.97 -11.32 30.38
C ASP A 215 11.34 -9.94 30.98
N SER A 216 12.64 -9.61 31.04
CA SER A 216 13.03 -8.29 31.56
C SER A 216 12.49 -7.15 30.67
N GLU A 217 12.20 -5.97 31.26
CA GLU A 217 11.64 -4.83 30.51
C GLU A 217 12.43 -4.55 29.23
N TYR A 218 13.76 -4.60 29.32
CA TYR A 218 14.64 -4.28 28.20
C TYR A 218 14.76 -5.41 27.18
N ASP A 219 14.73 -6.68 27.58
CA ASP A 219 14.74 -7.80 26.63
C ASP A 219 13.46 -7.80 25.80
N TRP A 220 12.30 -7.66 26.46
CA TRP A 220 11.01 -7.59 25.80
C TRP A 220 10.88 -6.35 24.90
N LEU A 221 11.35 -5.20 25.37
CA LEU A 221 11.31 -3.95 24.60
C LEU A 221 12.25 -3.99 23.38
N MET A 222 13.46 -4.54 23.53
CA MET A 222 14.42 -4.72 22.43
C MET A 222 13.86 -5.69 21.37
N ALA A 223 13.25 -6.79 21.80
CA ALA A 223 12.60 -7.75 20.93
C ALA A 223 11.48 -7.10 20.09
N LYS A 224 10.62 -6.27 20.72
CA LYS A 224 9.61 -5.46 20.02
C LYS A 224 10.21 -4.44 19.05
N ILE A 225 11.34 -3.81 19.38
CA ILE A 225 12.04 -2.86 18.49
C ILE A 225 12.56 -3.58 17.23
N PHE A 226 13.17 -4.76 17.36
CA PHE A 226 13.58 -5.57 16.20
C PHE A 226 12.41 -5.96 15.32
N VAL A 227 11.26 -6.32 15.91
CA VAL A 227 10.03 -6.57 15.14
C VAL A 227 9.58 -5.31 14.39
N ARG A 228 9.66 -4.11 14.97
CA ARG A 228 9.33 -2.86 14.25
C ARG A 228 10.32 -2.51 13.14
N SER A 229 11.58 -2.93 13.26
CA SER A 229 12.57 -2.80 12.18
C SER A 229 12.27 -3.74 11.00
N ALA A 230 11.90 -4.98 11.29
CA ALA A 230 11.39 -5.92 10.29
C ALA A 230 10.08 -5.41 9.66
N ASP A 231 9.15 -4.88 10.47
CA ASP A 231 7.89 -4.32 10.03
C ASP A 231 8.06 -3.11 9.13
N PHE A 232 9.02 -2.22 9.43
CA PHE A 232 9.39 -1.12 8.56
C PHE A 232 9.97 -1.61 7.22
N SER A 233 10.84 -2.62 7.22
CA SER A 233 11.46 -3.13 5.99
C SER A 233 10.44 -3.82 5.07
N GLU A 234 9.60 -4.69 5.65
CA GLU A 234 8.48 -5.33 4.96
C GLU A 234 7.41 -4.30 4.56
N HIS A 235 7.15 -3.26 5.38
CA HIS A 235 6.24 -2.19 5.03
C HIS A 235 6.74 -1.39 3.82
N GLN A 236 7.94 -0.82 3.91
CA GLN A 236 8.48 0.04 2.87
C GLN A 236 8.69 -0.71 1.57
N LEU A 237 9.40 -1.85 1.61
CA LEU A 237 9.78 -2.55 0.39
C LEU A 237 8.65 -3.40 -0.15
N ASN A 238 7.98 -4.20 0.69
CA ASN A 238 6.87 -5.03 0.22
C ASN A 238 5.56 -4.26 0.23
N VAL A 239 5.04 -3.77 1.36
CA VAL A 239 3.63 -3.31 1.44
C VAL A 239 3.34 -2.00 0.70
N HIS A 240 4.29 -1.06 0.73
CA HIS A 240 4.18 0.28 0.17
C HIS A 240 4.87 0.36 -1.19
N LEU A 241 6.22 0.46 -1.24
CA LEU A 241 6.99 0.60 -2.48
C LEU A 241 6.51 -0.44 -3.48
N LEU A 242 6.57 -1.71 -3.10
CA LEU A 242 5.94 -2.79 -3.82
C LEU A 242 4.39 -2.53 -3.78
N ARG A 243 3.56 -3.03 -2.87
CA ARG A 243 2.12 -3.32 -3.18
C ARG A 243 1.13 -2.25 -3.67
N THR A 244 1.52 -1.00 -3.86
CA THR A 244 0.68 0.04 -4.44
C THR A 244 1.22 0.54 -5.79
N HIS A 245 2.54 0.68 -5.91
CA HIS A 245 3.10 1.70 -6.80
C HIS A 245 3.45 1.20 -8.24
N LEU A 246 4.33 0.19 -8.48
CA LEU A 246 4.63 -0.40 -9.83
C LEU A 246 3.38 -1.11 -10.35
N LEU A 247 2.38 -1.47 -9.53
CA LEU A 247 1.12 -1.89 -10.12
C LEU A 247 0.24 -0.75 -10.54
N ALA A 248 0.17 0.36 -9.81
CA ALA A 248 -0.39 1.57 -10.42
C ALA A 248 0.35 1.88 -11.74
N GLU A 249 1.68 1.79 -11.78
CA GLU A 249 2.46 1.98 -13.01
C GLU A 249 2.19 0.91 -14.08
N VAL A 250 2.19 -0.39 -13.74
CA VAL A 250 1.93 -1.48 -14.70
C VAL A 250 0.53 -1.38 -15.27
N PHE A 251 -0.46 -1.07 -14.42
CA PHE A 251 -1.84 -0.86 -14.85
C PHE A 251 -1.92 0.37 -15.76
N ALA A 252 -1.20 1.46 -15.44
CA ALA A 252 -1.17 2.70 -16.22
C ALA A 252 -0.44 2.55 -17.57
N VAL A 253 0.78 1.98 -17.59
CA VAL A 253 1.53 1.65 -18.81
C VAL A 253 0.68 0.76 -19.71
N SER A 254 0.12 -0.32 -19.17
CA SER A 254 -0.70 -1.23 -19.96
C SER A 254 -1.99 -0.58 -20.47
N LEU A 255 -2.64 0.24 -19.65
CA LEU A 255 -3.84 0.99 -20.03
C LEU A 255 -3.54 1.91 -21.21
N LEU A 256 -2.50 2.74 -21.09
CA LEU A 256 -2.12 3.70 -22.12
C LEU A 256 -1.69 3.00 -23.41
N ARG A 257 -0.92 1.91 -23.33
CA ARG A 257 -0.53 1.11 -24.50
C ARG A 257 -1.71 0.47 -25.24
N ASN A 258 -2.65 -0.13 -24.52
CA ASN A 258 -3.61 -1.09 -25.10
C ASN A 258 -5.06 -0.57 -25.20
N VAL A 259 -5.40 0.52 -24.51
CA VAL A 259 -6.79 0.97 -24.34
C VAL A 259 -6.93 2.44 -24.80
N PRO A 260 -7.72 2.73 -25.85
CA PRO A 260 -7.85 4.07 -26.39
C PRO A 260 -8.75 4.96 -25.52
N MET A 261 -8.58 6.28 -25.59
CA MET A 261 -9.30 7.27 -24.78
C MET A 261 -10.83 7.18 -24.86
N ILE A 262 -11.35 6.74 -26.00
CA ILE A 262 -12.80 6.56 -26.22
C ILE A 262 -13.38 5.33 -25.51
N HIS A 263 -12.53 4.43 -25.02
CA HIS A 263 -12.92 3.16 -24.43
C HIS A 263 -13.48 3.35 -23.00
N PRO A 264 -14.56 2.66 -22.61
CA PRO A 264 -15.13 2.82 -21.27
C PRO A 264 -14.14 2.52 -20.15
N LEU A 265 -13.30 1.50 -20.29
CA LEU A 265 -12.26 1.19 -19.31
C LEU A 265 -11.28 2.35 -19.11
N TYR A 266 -10.79 2.97 -20.19
CA TYR A 266 -9.93 4.15 -20.10
C TYR A 266 -10.61 5.27 -19.34
N LYS A 267 -11.88 5.56 -19.67
CA LYS A 267 -12.64 6.61 -18.98
C LYS A 267 -12.86 6.34 -17.49
N VAL A 268 -13.02 5.07 -17.09
CA VAL A 268 -13.11 4.69 -15.66
C VAL A 268 -11.77 4.84 -14.95
N THR A 269 -10.66 4.43 -15.58
CA THR A 269 -9.35 4.26 -14.92
C THR A 269 -8.35 5.40 -15.15
N ALA A 270 -8.61 6.31 -16.10
CA ALA A 270 -7.82 7.52 -16.33
C ALA A 270 -8.45 8.78 -15.71
N ALA A 271 -9.70 8.69 -15.23
CA ALA A 271 -10.28 9.69 -14.33
C ALA A 271 -9.52 9.71 -12.98
N ASP A 272 -8.82 8.62 -12.67
CA ASP A 272 -7.75 8.53 -11.70
C ASP A 272 -6.46 9.07 -12.38
N GLU A 273 -6.06 10.29 -12.01
CA GLU A 273 -5.18 11.19 -12.79
C GLU A 273 -3.86 10.54 -13.29
N PRO A 274 -3.39 10.81 -14.54
CA PRO A 274 -2.26 10.10 -15.18
C PRO A 274 -0.85 10.27 -14.57
N GLN A 275 -0.73 10.83 -13.37
CA GLN A 275 0.54 11.24 -12.76
C GLN A 275 1.29 10.11 -12.01
N SER A 276 0.83 8.85 -12.11
CA SER A 276 1.34 7.70 -11.33
C SER A 276 2.65 7.05 -11.80
N PHE A 277 3.39 7.63 -12.74
CA PHE A 277 4.60 7.03 -13.34
C PHE A 277 5.88 7.18 -12.49
N GLY A 278 5.77 6.99 -11.16
CA GLY A 278 6.82 7.42 -10.22
C GLY A 278 7.49 6.35 -9.33
N VAL A 279 6.84 5.24 -8.96
CA VAL A 279 7.20 4.41 -7.77
C VAL A 279 6.67 2.92 -7.92
N HIS A 280 7.08 1.86 -7.14
CA HIS A 280 7.24 0.45 -7.66
C HIS A 280 6.87 -0.97 -6.92
N LEU A 281 5.59 -1.55 -6.76
CA LEU A 281 5.01 -2.95 -7.15
C LEU A 281 3.63 -3.59 -6.59
N PHE A 282 3.50 -4.87 -6.08
CA PHE A 282 2.22 -5.62 -5.74
C PHE A 282 2.15 -6.70 -4.60
N THR A 283 0.93 -6.97 -4.06
CA THR A 283 0.22 -8.30 -3.99
C THR A 283 -0.70 -8.55 -2.77
N LEU A 284 -1.99 -8.21 -2.88
CA LEU A 284 -3.26 -8.63 -2.18
C LEU A 284 -3.29 -9.41 -0.82
N LEU A 285 -4.43 -9.35 -0.13
CA LEU A 285 -4.67 -9.93 1.19
C LEU A 285 -5.31 -11.33 1.14
N ASN A 286 -5.01 -12.15 2.15
CA ASN A 286 -5.66 -13.44 2.42
C ASN A 286 -5.80 -13.66 3.94
N GLY A 287 -7.01 -14.01 4.43
CA GLY A 287 -7.20 -14.68 5.72
C GLY A 287 -7.60 -13.82 6.93
N ALA A 288 -8.34 -12.72 6.74
CA ALA A 288 -8.75 -11.81 7.83
C ALA A 288 -10.25 -11.41 7.80
N GLU A 289 -11.11 -12.21 7.18
CA GLU A 289 -12.55 -11.92 7.02
C GLU A 289 -13.31 -11.76 8.35
N ASP A 290 -12.89 -12.46 9.40
CA ASP A 290 -13.57 -12.52 10.71
C ASP A 290 -12.89 -11.71 11.84
N VAL A 291 -11.98 -10.79 11.52
CA VAL A 291 -11.24 -10.01 12.54
C VAL A 291 -12.07 -8.80 13.01
N PRO A 292 -12.43 -8.66 14.30
CA PRO A 292 -13.12 -7.46 14.78
C PRO A 292 -12.20 -6.23 14.79
N ASN A 293 -12.77 -5.04 14.59
CA ASN A 293 -12.06 -3.75 14.56
C ASN A 293 -10.93 -3.65 13.53
N TYR A 294 -11.13 -4.24 12.35
CA TYR A 294 -10.19 -4.23 11.23
C TYR A 294 -10.68 -3.30 10.12
N TYR A 295 -10.64 -1.99 10.40
CA TYR A 295 -11.33 -0.96 9.60
C TYR A 295 -10.86 -0.89 8.14
N TYR A 296 -9.59 -1.21 7.89
CA TYR A 296 -9.03 -1.36 6.54
C TYR A 296 -9.83 -2.34 5.66
N ARG A 297 -10.27 -3.48 6.21
CA ARG A 297 -11.13 -4.44 5.50
C ARG A 297 -12.54 -3.89 5.31
N ASP A 298 -13.12 -3.36 6.39
CA ASP A 298 -14.54 -3.00 6.44
C ASP A 298 -14.89 -1.79 5.55
N ASP A 299 -13.95 -0.86 5.40
CA ASP A 299 -14.12 0.35 4.60
C ASP A 299 -13.73 0.12 3.11
N GLY A 300 -12.97 -0.92 2.78
CA GLY A 300 -12.30 -1.07 1.47
C GLY A 300 -13.07 -1.78 0.34
N LEU A 301 -14.26 -2.33 0.57
CA LEU A 301 -14.97 -3.20 -0.41
C LEU A 301 -16.38 -2.71 -0.77
N LYS A 302 -16.50 -1.59 -1.49
CA LYS A 302 -17.76 -1.13 -2.11
C LYS A 302 -17.47 -0.38 -3.45
N LEU A 303 -18.53 -0.19 -4.25
CA LEU A 303 -18.73 0.80 -5.34
C LEU A 303 -18.45 0.49 -6.85
N TRP A 304 -17.75 -0.57 -7.28
CA TRP A 304 -17.32 -0.67 -8.71
C TRP A 304 -18.14 -1.55 -9.70
N ASP A 305 -19.27 -2.12 -9.29
CA ASP A 305 -20.09 -3.01 -10.15
C ASP A 305 -20.95 -2.23 -11.18
N GLY A 306 -21.47 -1.05 -10.80
CA GLY A 306 -22.50 -0.34 -11.56
C GLY A 306 -22.05 0.23 -12.93
N ILE A 307 -20.92 0.93 -12.98
CA ILE A 307 -20.48 1.65 -14.19
C ILE A 307 -20.05 0.66 -15.28
N LEU A 308 -19.32 -0.40 -14.93
CA LEU A 308 -18.88 -1.39 -15.90
C LEU A 308 -20.04 -2.25 -16.44
N GLY A 309 -21.02 -2.57 -15.59
CA GLY A 309 -22.29 -3.18 -16.00
C GLY A 309 -23.17 -2.27 -16.87
N HIS A 310 -22.92 -0.96 -16.91
CA HIS A 310 -23.55 -0.07 -17.90
C HIS A 310 -23.05 -0.38 -19.32
N TYR A 311 -21.77 -0.66 -19.50
CA TYR A 311 -21.18 -0.89 -20.82
C TYR A 311 -21.22 -2.35 -21.26
N TYR A 312 -20.90 -3.31 -20.39
CA TYR A 312 -20.87 -4.75 -20.73
C TYR A 312 -22.12 -5.47 -20.24
N LYS A 313 -22.95 -5.96 -21.17
CA LYS A 313 -24.23 -6.63 -20.87
C LYS A 313 -24.15 -8.15 -20.84
N SER A 314 -23.08 -8.73 -21.39
CA SER A 314 -22.90 -10.17 -21.49
C SER A 314 -21.43 -10.58 -21.41
N ASP A 315 -21.18 -11.81 -20.98
CA ASP A 315 -19.83 -12.39 -20.96
C ASP A 315 -19.21 -12.49 -22.36
N ALA A 316 -20.04 -12.61 -23.41
CA ALA A 316 -19.61 -12.60 -24.80
C ALA A 316 -19.00 -11.25 -25.22
N GLU A 317 -19.58 -10.13 -24.78
CA GLU A 317 -19.03 -8.79 -25.02
C GLU A 317 -17.66 -8.60 -24.37
N VAL A 318 -17.42 -9.19 -23.19
CA VAL A 318 -16.12 -9.17 -22.53
C VAL A 318 -15.09 -10.00 -23.32
N GLN A 319 -15.48 -11.18 -23.80
CA GLN A 319 -14.62 -12.07 -24.59
C GLN A 319 -14.29 -11.52 -25.99
N GLN A 320 -15.22 -10.77 -26.59
CA GLN A 320 -15.04 -10.15 -27.91
C GLN A 320 -14.13 -8.89 -27.86
N ASP A 321 -13.94 -8.30 -26.68
CA ASP A 321 -13.21 -7.06 -26.51
C ASP A 321 -11.68 -7.26 -26.59
N THR A 322 -11.13 -7.17 -27.80
CA THR A 322 -9.68 -7.35 -28.02
C THR A 322 -8.81 -6.30 -27.34
N GLU A 323 -9.33 -5.11 -27.02
CA GLU A 323 -8.60 -4.04 -26.31
C GLU A 323 -8.46 -4.43 -24.83
N LEU A 324 -9.57 -4.88 -24.22
CA LEU A 324 -9.59 -5.42 -22.85
C LEU A 324 -8.72 -6.67 -22.68
N GLN A 325 -8.74 -7.62 -23.65
CA GLN A 325 -7.91 -8.83 -23.56
C GLN A 325 -6.42 -8.51 -23.71
N LYS A 326 -6.04 -7.59 -24.62
CA LYS A 326 -4.66 -7.11 -24.74
C LYS A 326 -4.16 -6.50 -23.42
N TRP A 327 -4.91 -5.57 -22.85
CA TRP A 327 -4.61 -4.94 -21.56
C TRP A 327 -4.40 -5.96 -20.44
N THR A 328 -5.30 -6.94 -20.32
CA THR A 328 -5.18 -8.00 -19.30
C THR A 328 -3.93 -8.85 -19.52
N SER A 329 -3.64 -9.22 -20.77
CA SER A 329 -2.48 -10.07 -21.10
C SER A 329 -1.14 -9.34 -20.92
N ASP A 330 -1.07 -8.05 -21.25
CA ASP A 330 0.12 -7.20 -21.12
C ASP A 330 0.43 -6.92 -19.64
N ILE A 331 -0.59 -6.74 -18.79
CA ILE A 331 -0.44 -6.78 -17.31
C ILE A 331 0.12 -8.13 -16.84
N PHE A 332 -0.43 -9.25 -17.31
CA PHE A 332 0.05 -10.58 -16.89
C PHE A 332 1.50 -10.85 -17.33
N GLU A 333 1.86 -10.46 -18.54
CA GLU A 333 3.18 -10.67 -19.12
C GLU A 333 4.25 -9.81 -18.45
N HIS A 334 4.02 -8.51 -18.31
CA HIS A 334 5.04 -7.55 -17.84
C HIS A 334 4.90 -7.19 -16.36
N GLY A 335 3.67 -7.18 -15.84
CA GLY A 335 3.33 -6.93 -14.44
C GLY A 335 3.48 -8.14 -13.52
N PHE A 336 3.36 -9.35 -14.07
CA PHE A 336 3.44 -10.61 -13.32
C PHE A 336 4.41 -11.62 -13.93
N LEU A 337 5.22 -11.19 -14.90
CA LEU A 337 6.31 -11.99 -15.51
C LEU A 337 5.81 -13.35 -16.05
N SER A 338 4.58 -13.38 -16.57
CA SER A 338 3.87 -14.59 -17.02
C SER A 338 3.72 -15.71 -15.96
N GLN A 339 3.80 -15.38 -14.67
CA GLN A 339 3.76 -16.37 -13.59
C GLN A 339 2.32 -16.82 -13.27
N ALA A 340 1.94 -17.99 -13.76
CA ALA A 340 0.59 -18.57 -13.58
C ALA A 340 0.20 -18.87 -12.12
N ASN A 341 1.15 -18.94 -11.18
CA ASN A 341 0.90 -19.18 -9.76
C ASN A 341 0.45 -17.91 -8.99
N THR A 342 0.48 -16.74 -9.61
CA THR A 342 0.06 -15.46 -8.99
C THR A 342 -1.45 -15.34 -8.78
N GLY A 343 -2.24 -16.11 -9.54
CA GLY A 343 -3.71 -16.06 -9.51
C GLY A 343 -4.33 -14.88 -10.29
N ILE A 344 -3.51 -14.08 -10.97
CA ILE A 344 -3.95 -12.99 -11.84
C ILE A 344 -4.45 -13.58 -13.18
N PRO A 345 -5.57 -13.08 -13.73
CA PRO A 345 -6.05 -13.53 -15.03
C PRO A 345 -5.11 -13.10 -16.15
N GLN A 346 -4.80 -14.01 -17.08
CA GLN A 346 -4.23 -13.67 -18.40
C GLN A 346 -5.32 -13.12 -19.35
N SER A 347 -6.58 -13.49 -19.14
CA SER A 347 -7.73 -13.08 -19.95
C SER A 347 -9.00 -12.97 -19.09
N LEU A 348 -9.90 -12.07 -19.47
CA LEU A 348 -11.17 -11.83 -18.77
C LEU A 348 -12.31 -12.48 -19.55
N THR A 349 -12.98 -13.47 -18.94
CA THR A 349 -13.99 -14.28 -19.63
C THR A 349 -15.43 -13.93 -19.26
N THR A 350 -15.65 -13.17 -18.19
CA THR A 350 -17.00 -12.84 -17.69
C THR A 350 -17.07 -11.40 -17.17
N VAL A 351 -18.26 -10.80 -17.17
CA VAL A 351 -18.51 -9.46 -16.62
C VAL A 351 -18.09 -9.40 -15.16
N ALA A 352 -18.46 -10.40 -14.36
CA ALA A 352 -18.09 -10.47 -12.93
C ALA A 352 -16.55 -10.55 -12.71
N LYS A 353 -15.80 -11.27 -13.56
CA LYS A 353 -14.34 -11.29 -13.50
C LYS A 353 -13.73 -9.94 -13.87
N MET A 354 -14.24 -9.31 -14.94
CA MET A 354 -13.81 -7.99 -15.40
C MET A 354 -14.06 -6.93 -14.33
N VAL A 355 -15.28 -6.85 -13.79
CA VAL A 355 -15.64 -5.97 -12.67
C VAL A 355 -14.68 -6.19 -11.51
N LYS A 356 -14.48 -7.44 -11.05
CA LYS A 356 -13.57 -7.73 -9.93
C LYS A 356 -12.13 -7.30 -10.21
N PHE A 357 -11.65 -7.46 -11.44
CA PHE A 357 -10.29 -7.09 -11.82
C PHE A 357 -10.11 -5.57 -11.89
N VAL A 358 -11.05 -4.84 -12.50
CA VAL A 358 -11.00 -3.36 -12.57
C VAL A 358 -11.21 -2.74 -11.18
N THR A 359 -12.11 -3.29 -10.37
CA THR A 359 -12.26 -2.97 -8.92
C THR A 359 -10.90 -3.03 -8.21
N MET A 360 -10.14 -4.09 -8.46
CA MET A 360 -8.83 -4.32 -7.84
C MET A 360 -7.77 -3.32 -8.35
N VAL A 361 -7.78 -2.98 -9.64
CA VAL A 361 -6.90 -1.95 -10.23
C VAL A 361 -7.15 -0.59 -9.55
N ILE A 362 -8.39 -0.11 -9.53
CA ILE A 362 -8.75 1.19 -8.95
C ILE A 362 -8.46 1.21 -7.44
N PHE A 363 -8.83 0.15 -6.71
CA PHE A 363 -8.54 0.06 -5.28
C PHE A 363 -7.04 0.03 -4.98
N THR A 364 -6.22 -0.58 -5.84
CA THR A 364 -4.75 -0.54 -5.75
C THR A 364 -4.22 0.88 -5.89
N GLY A 365 -4.76 1.61 -6.89
CA GLY A 365 -4.41 2.99 -7.18
C GLY A 365 -4.81 4.02 -6.11
N SER A 366 -5.79 3.70 -5.26
CA SER A 366 -6.41 4.64 -4.31
C SER A 366 -6.38 4.14 -2.87
N GLY A 367 -7.39 3.38 -2.44
CA GLY A 367 -7.58 2.96 -1.04
C GLY A 367 -6.45 2.11 -0.49
N GLN A 368 -5.91 1.16 -1.27
CA GLN A 368 -4.74 0.37 -0.86
C GLN A 368 -3.51 1.25 -0.65
N HIS A 369 -3.33 2.30 -1.47
CA HIS A 369 -2.23 3.26 -1.34
C HIS A 369 -2.38 4.13 -0.10
N SER A 370 -3.49 4.85 0.02
CA SER A 370 -3.75 5.73 1.18
C SER A 370 -3.64 4.98 2.51
N ALA A 371 -4.20 3.76 2.60
CA ALA A 371 -4.15 2.93 3.80
C ALA A 371 -2.73 2.62 4.32
N VAL A 372 -1.74 2.53 3.43
CA VAL A 372 -0.35 2.17 3.78
C VAL A 372 0.62 3.35 3.68
N ASN A 373 0.23 4.43 3.00
CA ASN A 373 1.02 5.65 2.85
C ASN A 373 0.69 6.70 3.93
N THR A 374 -0.59 7.08 4.12
CA THR A 374 -1.02 8.18 5.00
C THR A 374 -0.59 7.99 6.46
N GLY A 375 -0.42 6.75 6.91
CA GLY A 375 0.11 6.44 8.24
C GLY A 375 1.57 6.88 8.46
N GLN A 376 2.40 6.95 7.42
CA GLN A 376 3.85 7.20 7.54
C GLN A 376 4.17 8.55 8.20
N VAL A 377 3.38 9.58 7.89
CA VAL A 377 3.49 10.94 8.46
C VAL A 377 3.10 10.96 9.94
N ARG A 378 2.22 10.04 10.36
CA ARG A 378 1.53 10.06 11.66
C ARG A 378 2.17 9.12 12.69
N TRP A 379 2.92 8.11 12.26
CA TRP A 379 3.55 7.12 13.14
C TRP A 379 5.07 7.34 13.31
N PRO A 380 5.55 7.94 14.42
CA PRO A 380 6.98 8.15 14.69
C PRO A 380 7.78 6.85 14.88
N ASN A 381 7.13 5.69 14.88
CA ASN A 381 7.75 4.36 15.03
C ASN A 381 8.70 3.99 13.89
N LEU A 382 8.67 4.72 12.76
CA LEU A 382 9.72 4.69 11.73
C LEU A 382 11.12 4.79 12.38
N LEU A 383 11.29 5.66 13.39
CA LEU A 383 12.60 5.91 14.02
C LEU A 383 13.15 4.75 14.86
N LEU A 384 12.29 3.89 15.41
CA LEU A 384 12.73 2.73 16.17
C LEU A 384 13.08 1.54 15.26
N GLY A 385 12.46 1.47 14.08
CA GLY A 385 12.85 0.51 13.05
C GLY A 385 14.11 0.89 12.26
N LEU A 386 14.49 2.18 12.26
CA LEU A 386 15.61 2.71 11.49
C LEU A 386 16.97 2.48 12.15
N GLY A 387 17.48 1.25 12.01
CA GLY A 387 18.92 0.95 11.99
C GLY A 387 19.64 1.53 10.75
N GLY A 388 19.28 2.73 10.29
CA GLY A 388 19.82 3.28 9.05
C GLY A 388 19.42 4.72 8.75
N ASN A 389 20.41 5.61 8.65
CA ASN A 389 20.22 7.06 8.49
C ASN A 389 19.67 7.53 7.12
N TYR A 390 19.29 6.63 6.20
CA TYR A 390 19.08 7.00 4.78
C TYR A 390 17.63 7.35 4.40
N PHE A 391 16.62 6.79 5.06
CA PHE A 391 15.20 7.13 4.78
C PHE A 391 14.74 8.44 5.45
N PHE A 392 15.60 9.04 6.29
CA PHE A 392 15.29 10.27 7.02
C PHE A 392 15.09 11.48 6.12
N THR A 393 15.85 11.53 5.03
CA THR A 393 16.00 12.70 4.17
C THR A 393 14.98 12.77 3.04
N GLN A 394 14.36 11.66 2.64
CA GLN A 394 13.20 11.67 1.75
C GLN A 394 11.88 11.55 2.51
N GLY A 395 11.77 10.75 3.56
CA GLY A 395 10.52 10.62 4.32
C GLY A 395 9.98 11.98 4.79
N GLN A 396 10.68 12.68 5.68
CA GLN A 396 10.21 13.99 6.17
C GLN A 396 10.12 15.09 5.09
N SER A 397 10.66 14.85 3.91
CA SER A 397 10.72 15.77 2.77
C SER A 397 9.67 15.48 1.70
N SER A 398 9.10 14.27 1.67
CA SER A 398 7.97 13.86 0.82
C SER A 398 6.68 13.77 1.63
N PHE A 399 6.75 13.68 2.96
CA PHE A 399 5.59 13.63 3.89
C PHE A 399 4.97 15.01 4.21
N TYR A 400 4.87 15.92 3.26
CA TYR A 400 3.96 17.06 3.40
C TYR A 400 2.81 16.86 2.44
N ASP A 401 1.61 17.31 2.84
CA ASP A 401 0.47 17.37 1.92
C ASP A 401 0.88 18.11 0.65
N CYS A 402 0.73 17.45 -0.50
CA CYS A 402 0.60 18.15 -1.76
C CYS A 402 -0.73 18.90 -1.70
N SER A 403 -0.70 20.24 -1.75
CA SER A 403 -1.93 21.05 -1.71
C SER A 403 -2.85 20.82 -2.91
N HIS A 404 -2.37 20.09 -3.92
CA HIS A 404 -3.07 19.72 -5.14
C HIS A 404 -3.43 18.21 -5.12
N GLN A 405 -4.02 17.76 -4.02
CA GLN A 405 -4.56 16.41 -3.86
C GLN A 405 -5.93 16.29 -4.55
N VAL A 406 -6.11 15.27 -5.40
CA VAL A 406 -7.43 14.89 -5.93
C VAL A 406 -7.97 13.75 -5.08
N ALA A 407 -9.04 14.02 -4.31
CA ALA A 407 -9.65 13.02 -3.44
C ALA A 407 -10.44 11.97 -4.23
N LEU A 408 -10.63 10.78 -3.66
CA LEU A 408 -11.34 9.66 -4.28
C LEU A 408 -12.71 10.08 -4.82
N GLY A 409 -12.98 9.77 -6.09
CA GLY A 409 -14.24 10.12 -6.76
C GLY A 409 -14.39 11.57 -7.20
N GLN A 410 -13.38 12.41 -7.00
CA GLN A 410 -13.34 13.75 -7.57
C GLN A 410 -12.70 13.65 -8.96
N TYR A 411 -13.50 13.87 -9.99
CA TYR A 411 -13.07 13.80 -11.39
C TYR A 411 -13.11 15.22 -11.97
N PRO A 412 -11.99 15.97 -11.93
CA PRO A 412 -11.94 17.32 -12.50
C PRO A 412 -11.95 17.32 -14.04
N GLU A 413 -11.67 16.17 -14.67
CA GLU A 413 -11.75 15.97 -16.12
C GLU A 413 -13.02 15.20 -16.51
N ASP A 414 -13.86 15.80 -17.35
CA ASP A 414 -15.12 15.23 -17.84
C ASP A 414 -14.89 14.16 -18.94
N HIS A 415 -14.29 13.03 -18.59
CA HIS A 415 -14.12 11.91 -19.54
C HIS A 415 -15.46 11.26 -19.95
N PHE A 416 -16.47 11.33 -19.08
CA PHE A 416 -17.84 10.87 -19.37
C PHE A 416 -18.74 12.05 -19.71
N SER A 417 -19.31 12.05 -20.91
CA SER A 417 -20.36 12.97 -21.37
C SER A 417 -21.74 12.31 -21.45
N GLU A 418 -21.84 11.04 -21.07
CA GLU A 418 -23.04 10.21 -21.16
C GLU A 418 -23.84 10.31 -19.86
N GLU A 419 -25.14 10.62 -19.94
CA GLU A 419 -26.00 10.90 -18.78
C GLU A 419 -25.99 9.80 -17.69
N VAL A 420 -25.97 8.53 -18.11
CA VAL A 420 -26.04 7.39 -17.17
C VAL A 420 -24.74 7.22 -16.36
N PRO A 421 -23.54 7.15 -16.98
CA PRO A 421 -22.27 7.25 -16.27
C PRO A 421 -22.16 8.47 -15.34
N CYS A 422 -22.57 9.66 -15.79
CA CYS A 422 -22.52 10.86 -14.94
C CYS A 422 -23.40 10.72 -13.69
N LYS A 423 -24.61 10.14 -13.80
CA LYS A 423 -25.47 9.84 -12.64
C LYS A 423 -24.88 8.76 -11.73
N MET A 424 -24.20 7.76 -12.29
CA MET A 424 -23.51 6.74 -11.50
C MET A 424 -22.33 7.33 -10.71
N ILE A 425 -21.57 8.26 -11.30
CA ILE A 425 -20.52 9.03 -10.63
C ILE A 425 -21.11 9.90 -9.51
N GLN A 426 -22.26 10.56 -9.71
CA GLN A 426 -22.92 11.31 -8.66
C GLN A 426 -23.42 10.42 -7.50
N SER A 427 -23.92 9.22 -7.80
CA SER A 427 -24.26 8.22 -6.76
C SER A 427 -23.02 7.77 -5.98
N PHE A 428 -21.93 7.46 -6.70
CA PHE A 428 -20.63 7.10 -6.12
C PHE A 428 -20.13 8.18 -5.16
N GLN A 429 -20.13 9.44 -5.57
CA GLN A 429 -19.75 10.58 -4.74
C GLN A 429 -20.62 10.70 -3.48
N GLY A 430 -21.95 10.55 -3.60
CA GLY A 430 -22.87 10.54 -2.45
C GLY A 430 -22.62 9.38 -1.48
N GLU A 431 -22.29 8.19 -1.99
CA GLU A 431 -21.92 7.03 -1.18
C GLU A 431 -20.60 7.24 -0.42
N LEU A 432 -19.62 7.94 -1.03
CA LEU A 432 -18.38 8.35 -0.36
C LEU A 432 -18.61 9.42 0.72
N GLU A 433 -19.55 10.36 0.53
CA GLU A 433 -19.93 11.31 1.58
C GLU A 433 -20.58 10.62 2.78
N VAL A 434 -21.45 9.63 2.53
CA VAL A 434 -22.03 8.78 3.59
C VAL A 434 -20.93 7.98 4.30
N LEU A 435 -19.98 7.39 3.56
CA LEU A 435 -18.85 6.66 4.16
C LEU A 435 -17.98 7.58 5.03
N THR A 436 -17.66 8.78 4.54
CA THR A 436 -16.97 9.84 5.32
C THR A 436 -17.71 10.14 6.63
N ALA A 437 -19.04 10.28 6.59
CA ALA A 437 -19.85 10.54 7.77
C ALA A 437 -19.83 9.37 8.77
N VAL A 438 -19.91 8.13 8.28
CA VAL A 438 -19.80 6.90 9.10
C VAL A 438 -18.42 6.80 9.76
N ILE A 439 -17.35 7.02 9.02
CA ILE A 439 -15.96 7.00 9.53
C ILE A 439 -15.77 8.09 10.60
N LYS A 440 -16.28 9.31 10.36
CA LYS A 440 -16.23 10.40 11.35
C LYS A 440 -17.08 10.14 12.58
N ALA A 441 -18.22 9.46 12.45
CA ALA A 441 -19.04 9.05 13.60
C ALA A 441 -18.33 7.97 14.43
N ARG A 442 -17.77 6.93 13.78
CA ARG A 442 -16.94 5.89 14.40
C ARG A 442 -15.76 6.48 15.17
N ASN A 443 -14.98 7.33 14.50
CA ASN A 443 -13.72 7.84 15.03
C ASN A 443 -13.88 8.76 16.26
N LYS A 444 -15.07 9.32 16.52
CA LYS A 444 -15.34 10.08 17.75
C LYS A 444 -15.27 9.23 19.03
N GLY A 445 -15.47 7.92 18.93
CA GLY A 445 -15.41 6.99 20.05
C GLY A 445 -14.08 6.26 20.21
N LEU A 446 -13.09 6.54 19.36
CA LEU A 446 -11.79 5.86 19.36
C LEU A 446 -10.71 6.76 19.96
N GLU A 447 -9.90 6.18 20.86
CA GLU A 447 -8.72 6.83 21.44
C GLU A 447 -7.66 7.15 20.37
N VAL A 448 -7.53 6.25 19.38
CA VAL A 448 -6.75 6.46 18.15
C VAL A 448 -7.71 6.37 16.95
N PRO A 449 -8.02 7.49 16.27
CA PRO A 449 -8.91 7.48 15.12
C PRO A 449 -8.23 6.89 13.86
N TYR A 450 -8.93 6.00 13.16
CA TYR A 450 -8.45 5.45 11.89
C TYR A 450 -9.02 6.25 10.71
N THR A 451 -8.17 7.06 10.07
CA THR A 451 -8.58 8.02 9.01
C THR A 451 -8.04 7.67 7.62
N TYR A 452 -7.20 6.65 7.46
CA TYR A 452 -6.49 6.36 6.19
C TYR A 452 -7.40 5.79 5.08
N MET A 453 -8.69 5.65 5.37
CA MET A 453 -9.75 5.22 4.45
C MET A 453 -10.95 6.20 4.47
N ASP A 454 -10.82 7.40 5.09
CA ASP A 454 -11.81 8.46 4.88
C ASP A 454 -11.68 8.93 3.42
N PRO A 455 -12.74 8.85 2.59
CA PRO A 455 -12.66 9.23 1.17
C PRO A 455 -12.12 10.65 0.90
N LYS A 456 -12.13 11.55 1.90
CA LYS A 456 -11.53 12.89 1.78
C LYS A 456 -10.01 12.92 1.99
N GLU A 457 -9.42 11.87 2.54
CA GLU A 457 -7.97 11.70 2.76
C GLU A 457 -7.36 10.71 1.74
N VAL A 458 -8.19 9.89 1.07
CA VAL A 458 -7.77 8.94 0.03
C VAL A 458 -7.58 9.66 -1.30
N GLU A 459 -6.39 9.56 -1.89
CA GLU A 459 -6.13 10.03 -3.26
C GLU A 459 -6.82 9.17 -4.31
N ASN A 460 -7.21 9.82 -5.41
CA ASN A 460 -7.82 9.14 -6.55
C ASN A 460 -6.78 8.29 -7.33
N SER A 461 -5.50 8.65 -7.27
CA SER A 461 -4.39 7.87 -7.85
C SER A 461 -3.15 7.86 -6.93
N VAL A 462 -2.10 7.14 -7.36
CA VAL A 462 -0.84 7.03 -6.63
C VAL A 462 0.08 8.16 -7.06
N ALA A 463 0.36 9.16 -6.22
CA ALA A 463 1.12 10.33 -6.63
C ALA A 463 2.14 10.90 -5.62
N ILE A 464 2.40 10.25 -4.49
CA ILE A 464 3.35 10.69 -3.44
C ILE A 464 3.95 9.56 -2.61
#